data_AF-A0A1Q9C3K5-F1
#
_entry.id   AF-A0A1Q9C3K5-F1
#
_cell.length_a   1.000
_cell.length_b   1.000
_cell.length_c   1.000
_cell.angle_alpha   90.00
_cell.angle_beta   90.00
_cell.angle_gamma   90.00
#
_symmetry.space_group_name_H-M   'P 1'
#
loop_
_entity.id
_entity.type
_entity.pdbx_description
1 polymer ?
#
loop_
_entity_poly.entity_id
_entity_poly.type
_entity_poly.pdbx_seq_one_letter_code
_entity_poly.pdbx_strand_id
1 'polypeptide(L)'
;EGPFVHIASCVSAALLNWPMFARVSLDRQEVLLAAVAVGVGATFSAPVGGVLFALELMMPRLYDTSSYSACFFASTFGTFVFMCLNMITSGSGQLKPLFNSDITAENSPTLAAEIVFIILCLFTGALSGALASSFVLCHRKAVGYMNALRGLAPLCGEQKAGQSVRRDMLVFLGAAAVGALLRVGTGIKLLTLGTGPCQINSRAKQGKKVATQELGQWELDSRHLCH
;
A
#
# COMPACT_ATOMS: atom_id res chain seq x y z
N GLU A 1 8.30 1.01 5.97
CA GLU A 1 6.97 1.66 6.05
C GLU A 1 5.91 0.90 6.83
N GLY A 2 5.41 -0.24 6.33
CA GLY A 2 4.27 -0.96 6.91
C GLY A 2 4.18 -1.05 8.45
N PRO A 3 5.22 -1.52 9.17
CA PRO A 3 5.16 -1.63 10.62
C PRO A 3 5.17 -0.28 11.34
N PHE A 4 5.88 0.73 10.81
CA PHE A 4 5.94 2.06 11.43
C PHE A 4 4.60 2.78 11.30
N VAL A 5 3.95 2.64 10.14
CA VAL A 5 2.58 3.13 9.93
C VAL A 5 1.61 2.45 10.89
N HIS A 6 1.73 1.15 11.12
CA HIS A 6 0.88 0.44 12.08
C HIS A 6 1.09 0.94 13.53
N ILE A 7 2.35 1.16 13.94
CA ILE A 7 2.67 1.70 15.27
C ILE A 7 2.06 3.10 15.43
N ALA A 8 2.21 3.97 14.41
CA ALA A 8 1.61 5.31 14.43
C ALA A 8 0.08 5.24 14.59
N SER A 9 -0.58 4.32 13.89
CA SER A 9 -2.02 4.06 14.03
C SER A 9 -2.42 3.55 15.43
N CYS A 10 -1.61 2.70 16.06
CA CYS A 10 -1.86 2.26 17.43
C CYS A 10 -1.74 3.43 18.43
N VAL A 11 -0.74 4.30 18.24
CA VAL A 11 -0.53 5.48 19.09
C VAL A 11 -1.70 6.45 18.94
N SER A 12 -2.20 6.69 17.72
CA SER A 12 -3.34 7.57 17.50
C SER A 12 -4.63 7.03 18.08
N ALA A 13 -4.87 5.72 18.00
CA ALA A 13 -5.99 5.07 18.67
C ALA A 13 -5.91 5.21 20.20
N ALA A 14 -4.72 5.06 20.79
CA ALA A 14 -4.52 5.28 22.23
C ALA A 14 -4.74 6.75 22.64
N LEU A 15 -4.33 7.71 21.80
CA LEU A 15 -4.56 9.14 22.04
C LEU A 15 -6.05 9.51 22.04
N LEU A 16 -6.83 8.93 21.13
CA LEU A 16 -8.28 9.16 21.06
C LEU A 16 -9.03 8.65 22.30
N ASN A 17 -8.50 7.60 22.95
CA ASN A 17 -9.07 7.05 24.18
C ASN A 17 -8.57 7.77 25.45
N TRP A 18 -7.65 8.72 25.32
CA TRP A 18 -7.14 9.47 26.47
C TRP A 18 -8.21 10.44 27.00
N PRO A 19 -8.45 10.50 28.33
CA PRO A 19 -9.56 11.25 28.92
C PRO A 19 -9.56 12.77 28.62
N MET A 20 -8.40 13.35 28.28
CA MET A 20 -8.28 14.74 27.82
C MET A 20 -8.90 14.97 26.43
N PHE A 21 -8.84 13.98 25.54
CA PHE A 21 -9.38 14.07 24.18
C PHE A 21 -10.77 13.44 24.05
N ALA A 22 -11.21 12.66 25.05
CA ALA A 22 -12.52 12.02 25.08
C ALA A 22 -13.71 12.99 24.96
N ARG A 23 -13.52 14.27 25.31
CA ARG A 23 -14.55 15.32 25.20
C ARG A 23 -14.61 16.01 23.84
N VAL A 24 -13.60 15.82 22.98
CA VAL A 24 -13.53 16.43 21.65
C VAL A 24 -14.06 15.43 20.64
N SER A 25 -15.07 15.84 19.86
CA SER A 25 -15.59 15.04 18.74
C SER A 25 -14.61 15.12 17.56
N LEU A 26 -13.54 14.34 17.62
CA LEU A 26 -12.61 14.16 16.52
C LEU A 26 -13.08 13.00 15.63
N ASP A 27 -13.01 13.18 14.32
CA ASP A 27 -13.20 12.05 13.42
C ASP A 27 -12.01 11.10 13.57
N ARG A 28 -12.29 9.86 13.98
CA ARG A 28 -11.26 8.83 14.15
C ARG A 28 -10.55 8.54 12.83
N GLN A 29 -11.24 8.68 11.70
CA GLN A 29 -10.64 8.45 10.39
C GLN A 29 -9.64 9.55 10.01
N GLU A 30 -9.95 10.80 10.33
CA GLU A 30 -9.07 11.95 10.11
C GLU A 30 -7.80 11.87 10.98
N VAL A 31 -7.95 11.49 12.24
CA VAL A 31 -6.81 11.30 13.15
C VAL A 31 -5.95 10.09 12.75
N LEU A 32 -6.56 9.01 12.27
CA LEU A 32 -5.84 7.86 11.72
C LEU A 32 -5.08 8.24 10.44
N LEU A 33 -5.71 8.99 9.53
CA LEU A 33 -5.09 9.50 8.32
C LEU A 33 -3.86 10.36 8.63
N ALA A 34 -3.99 11.29 9.59
CA ALA A 34 -2.86 12.12 10.04
C ALA A 34 -1.73 11.28 10.63
N ALA A 35 -2.04 10.23 11.40
CA ALA A 35 -1.05 9.32 11.97
C ALA A 35 -0.29 8.53 10.90
N VAL A 36 -0.99 8.05 9.86
CA VAL A 36 -0.35 7.38 8.70
C VAL A 36 0.56 8.36 7.95
N ALA A 37 0.11 9.60 7.73
CA ALA A 37 0.91 10.64 7.08
C ALA A 37 2.19 10.96 7.87
N VAL A 38 2.10 11.12 9.19
CA VAL A 38 3.25 11.29 10.10
C VAL A 38 4.18 10.08 10.03
N GLY A 39 3.62 8.88 10.04
CA GLY A 39 4.37 7.63 9.95
C GLY A 39 5.29 7.60 8.73
N VAL A 40 4.71 7.82 7.55
CA VAL A 40 5.43 7.78 6.27
C VAL A 40 6.32 9.02 6.08
N GLY A 41 5.89 10.18 6.58
CA GLY A 41 6.68 11.41 6.53
C GLY A 41 7.96 11.31 7.36
N ALA A 42 7.90 10.68 8.53
CA ALA A 42 9.07 10.54 9.42
C ALA A 42 10.10 9.54 8.85
N THR A 43 9.66 8.40 8.31
CA THR A 43 10.54 7.37 7.75
C THR A 43 11.32 7.85 6.54
N PHE A 44 10.67 8.59 5.63
CA PHE A 44 11.30 9.12 4.43
C PHE A 44 11.84 10.54 4.58
N SER A 45 11.65 11.16 5.73
CA SER A 45 12.01 12.58 5.94
C SER A 45 11.37 13.51 4.90
N ALA A 46 10.18 13.15 4.41
CA ALA A 46 9.48 13.81 3.31
C ALA A 46 8.00 14.06 3.70
N PRO A 47 7.70 15.19 4.38
CA PRO A 47 6.38 15.40 4.96
C PRO A 47 5.26 15.54 3.92
N VAL A 48 5.54 16.22 2.78
CA VAL A 48 4.59 16.36 1.65
C VAL A 48 4.27 15.00 1.03
N GLY A 49 5.31 14.19 0.78
CA GLY A 49 5.16 12.86 0.20
C GLY A 49 4.37 11.91 1.11
N GLY A 50 4.60 11.98 2.42
CA GLY A 50 3.86 11.19 3.41
C GLY A 50 2.37 11.50 3.43
N VAL A 51 1.98 12.78 3.32
CA VAL A 51 0.57 13.20 3.30
C VAL A 51 -0.12 12.78 2.01
N LEU A 52 0.51 12.98 0.85
CA LEU A 52 -0.07 12.58 -0.43
C LEU A 52 -0.27 11.06 -0.52
N PHE A 53 0.70 10.29 -0.03
CA PHE A 53 0.60 8.84 0.05
C PHE A 53 -0.49 8.38 1.01
N ALA A 54 -0.57 8.99 2.21
CA ALA A 54 -1.60 8.66 3.19
C ALA A 54 -3.00 8.96 2.67
N LEU A 55 -3.16 10.10 1.99
CA LEU A 55 -4.39 10.42 1.30
C LEU A 55 -4.70 9.36 0.26
N GLU A 56 -3.81 9.08 -0.71
CA GLU A 56 -4.07 8.17 -1.83
C GLU A 56 -4.60 6.80 -1.37
N LEU A 57 -4.09 6.30 -0.25
CA LEU A 57 -4.51 5.04 0.35
C LEU A 57 -5.88 5.07 1.06
N MET A 58 -6.33 6.23 1.55
CA MET A 58 -7.55 6.40 2.34
C MET A 58 -8.61 7.34 1.71
N MET A 59 -8.40 7.78 0.45
CA MET A 59 -9.22 8.80 -0.23
C MET A 59 -10.73 8.52 -0.45
N PRO A 60 -11.34 7.32 -0.30
CA PRO A 60 -12.75 7.18 -0.66
C PRO A 60 -13.75 8.07 0.10
N ARG A 61 -13.36 8.71 1.23
CA ARG A 61 -14.31 9.49 2.06
C ARG A 61 -13.79 10.80 2.68
N LEU A 62 -12.49 11.11 2.63
CA LEU A 62 -11.87 12.14 3.50
C LEU A 62 -11.23 13.32 2.75
N TYR A 63 -11.68 13.66 1.54
CA TYR A 63 -11.16 14.83 0.83
C TYR A 63 -11.84 16.12 1.30
N ASP A 64 -11.57 16.51 2.55
CA ASP A 64 -11.84 17.86 3.02
C ASP A 64 -10.53 18.66 3.07
N THR A 65 -10.61 19.94 2.68
CA THR A 65 -9.45 20.84 2.59
C THR A 65 -8.89 21.12 3.98
N SER A 66 -9.76 21.15 5.00
CA SER A 66 -9.36 21.31 6.39
C SER A 66 -8.52 20.13 6.88
N SER A 67 -8.99 18.91 6.64
CA SER A 67 -8.31 17.67 7.03
C SER A 67 -6.94 17.50 6.36
N TYR A 68 -6.81 17.92 5.11
CA TYR A 68 -5.52 17.96 4.43
C TYR A 68 -4.50 18.85 5.16
N SER A 69 -4.91 20.06 5.54
CA SER A 69 -4.02 21.01 6.23
C SER A 69 -3.58 20.47 7.60
N ALA A 70 -4.50 19.84 8.35
CA ALA A 70 -4.18 19.21 9.63
C ALA A 70 -3.16 18.07 9.47
N CYS A 71 -3.34 17.21 8.46
CA CYS A 71 -2.38 16.15 8.13
C CYS A 71 -1.01 16.71 7.74
N PHE A 72 -0.97 17.82 6.99
CA PHE A 72 0.27 18.47 6.58
C PHE A 72 1.06 19.03 7.77
N PHE A 73 0.40 19.74 8.68
CA PHE A 73 1.04 20.26 9.89
C PHE A 73 1.51 19.14 10.81
N ALA A 74 0.67 18.10 11.02
CA ALA A 74 1.04 16.95 11.82
C ALA A 74 2.27 16.23 11.24
N SER A 75 2.25 15.93 9.93
CA SER A 75 3.34 15.27 9.21
C SER A 75 4.65 16.06 9.31
N THR A 76 4.60 17.37 9.05
CA THR A 76 5.78 18.25 9.14
C THR A 76 6.37 18.26 10.54
N PHE A 77 5.53 18.37 11.57
CA PHE A 77 6.00 18.34 12.95
C PHE A 77 6.59 16.98 13.33
N GLY A 78 5.93 15.88 12.98
CA GLY A 78 6.43 14.53 13.25
C GLY A 78 7.76 14.25 12.56
N THR A 79 7.89 14.63 11.29
CA THR A 79 9.15 14.54 10.54
C THR A 79 10.23 15.43 11.15
N PHE A 80 9.91 16.66 11.55
CA PHE A 80 10.86 17.58 12.17
C PHE A 80 11.40 17.03 13.49
N VAL A 81 10.53 16.50 14.36
CA VAL A 81 10.93 15.88 15.62
C VAL A 81 11.80 14.66 15.35
N PHE A 82 11.44 13.82 14.37
CA PHE A 82 12.25 12.67 13.99
C PHE A 82 13.65 13.07 13.46
N MET A 83 13.73 14.12 12.64
CA MET A 83 15.01 14.68 12.18
C MET A 83 15.84 15.22 13.35
N CYS A 84 15.22 15.92 14.30
CA CYS A 84 15.92 16.45 15.49
C CYS A 84 16.47 15.30 16.35
N LEU A 85 15.67 14.27 16.60
CA LEU A 85 16.11 13.07 17.33
C LEU A 85 17.24 12.36 16.61
N ASN A 86 17.16 12.24 15.28
CA ASN A 86 18.20 11.62 14.47
C ASN A 86 19.50 12.45 14.49
N MET A 87 19.41 13.77 14.46
CA MET A 87 20.56 14.68 14.59
C MET A 87 21.25 14.54 15.95
N ILE A 88 20.49 14.48 17.04
CA ILE A 88 21.03 14.30 18.39
C ILE A 88 21.70 12.92 18.52
N THR A 89 21.09 11.88 17.96
CA THR A 89 21.59 10.50 18.08
C THR A 89 22.81 10.23 17.20
N SER A 90 22.84 10.80 16.00
CA SER A 90 23.89 10.53 15.00
C SER A 90 25.11 11.45 15.14
N GLY A 91 25.03 12.52 15.95
CA GLY A 91 26.16 13.43 16.23
C GLY A 91 26.73 14.17 15.02
N SER A 92 26.11 14.04 13.85
CA SER A 92 26.56 14.56 12.57
C SER A 92 25.64 15.71 12.17
N GLY A 93 26.14 16.95 12.25
CA GLY A 93 25.38 18.18 11.97
C GLY A 93 25.01 18.40 10.50
N GLN A 94 24.88 17.35 9.69
CA GLN A 94 24.49 17.44 8.29
C GLN A 94 23.11 16.82 8.09
N LEU A 95 22.12 17.68 7.82
CA LEU A 95 20.82 17.30 7.26
C LEU A 95 21.01 16.88 5.79
N LYS A 96 21.64 15.72 5.57
CA LYS A 96 21.74 15.13 4.24
C LYS A 96 20.53 14.22 4.01
N PRO A 97 19.78 14.42 2.90
CA PRO A 97 18.81 13.42 2.49
C PRO A 97 19.53 12.07 2.26
N LEU A 98 18.86 10.97 2.59
CA LEU A 98 19.42 9.60 2.51
C LEU A 98 19.93 9.24 1.11
N PHE A 99 19.45 9.94 0.08
CA PHE A 99 19.92 9.83 -1.30
C PHE A 99 20.23 11.23 -1.83
N ASN A 100 21.50 11.51 -2.10
CA ASN A 100 21.94 12.71 -2.82
C ASN A 100 22.35 12.31 -4.23
N SER A 101 21.77 12.99 -5.21
CA SER A 101 22.19 12.92 -6.60
C SER A 101 22.67 14.32 -6.99
N ASP A 102 23.95 14.48 -7.33
CA ASP A 102 24.50 15.75 -7.79
C ASP A 102 24.04 16.03 -9.23
N ILE A 103 22.82 16.52 -9.38
CA ILE A 103 22.28 17.00 -10.64
C ILE A 103 22.73 18.46 -10.79
N THR A 104 23.94 18.67 -11.30
CA THR A 104 24.47 20.02 -11.52
C THR A 104 23.82 20.63 -12.78
N ALA A 105 23.26 21.83 -12.66
CA ALA A 105 22.54 22.52 -13.74
C ALA A 105 23.40 22.83 -15.00
N GLU A 106 24.73 22.72 -14.90
CA GLU A 106 25.66 22.96 -16.02
C GLU A 106 25.64 21.86 -17.09
N ASN A 107 25.14 20.66 -16.80
CA ASN A 107 24.95 19.59 -17.80
C ASN A 107 23.50 19.48 -18.26
N SER A 108 22.89 20.61 -18.61
CA SER A 108 21.55 20.61 -19.19
C SER A 108 21.56 19.82 -20.51
N PRO A 109 20.83 18.70 -20.60
CA PRO A 109 20.79 17.88 -21.80
C PRO A 109 20.24 18.70 -22.98
N THR A 110 20.73 18.40 -24.18
CA THR A 110 20.15 18.98 -25.40
C THR A 110 18.70 18.51 -25.56
N LEU A 111 17.86 19.32 -26.23
CA LEU A 111 16.44 18.99 -26.48
C LEU A 111 16.24 17.58 -27.08
N ALA A 112 17.17 17.12 -27.91
CA ALA A 112 17.15 15.77 -28.48
C ALA A 112 17.39 14.67 -27.42
N ALA A 113 18.28 14.90 -26.46
CA ALA A 113 18.53 13.97 -25.36
C ALA A 113 17.34 13.90 -24.38
N GLU A 114 16.60 14.99 -24.18
CA GLU A 114 15.37 15.00 -23.37
C GLU A 114 14.26 14.13 -23.99
N ILE A 115 14.08 14.19 -25.31
CA ILE A 115 13.08 13.36 -26.01
C ILE A 115 13.42 11.87 -25.88
N VAL A 116 14.71 11.51 -26.05
CA VAL A 116 15.18 10.13 -25.86
C VAL A 116 14.96 9.69 -24.40
N PHE A 117 15.23 10.56 -23.43
CA PHE A 117 15.00 10.28 -22.02
C PHE A 117 13.52 10.02 -21.71
N ILE A 118 12.59 10.82 -22.26
CA ILE A 118 11.15 10.61 -22.09
C ILE A 118 10.71 9.24 -22.66
N ILE A 119 11.21 8.86 -23.85
CA ILE A 119 10.89 7.56 -24.45
C ILE A 119 11.40 6.41 -23.57
N LEU A 120 12.62 6.53 -23.04
CA LEU A 120 13.19 5.53 -22.13
C LEU A 120 12.42 5.46 -20.79
N CYS A 121 11.97 6.59 -20.24
CA CYS A 121 11.11 6.63 -19.07
C CYS A 121 9.76 5.95 -19.32
N LEU A 122 9.16 6.17 -20.50
CA LEU A 122 7.91 5.51 -20.88
C LEU A 122 8.09 3.99 -20.96
N PHE A 123 9.18 3.53 -21.60
CA PHE A 123 9.46 2.11 -21.76
C PHE A 123 9.75 1.42 -20.41
N THR A 124 10.58 2.03 -19.57
CA THR A 124 10.90 1.51 -18.23
C THR A 124 9.70 1.58 -17.28
N GLY A 125 8.87 2.61 -17.39
CA GLY A 125 7.60 2.72 -16.69
C GLY A 125 6.63 1.59 -17.05
N ALA A 126 6.47 1.30 -18.35
CA ALA A 126 5.65 0.19 -18.81
C ALA A 126 6.18 -1.18 -18.33
N LEU A 127 7.50 -1.39 -18.40
CA LEU A 127 8.14 -2.63 -17.96
C LEU A 127 7.97 -2.85 -16.44
N SER A 128 8.23 -1.82 -15.63
CA SER A 128 8.07 -1.89 -14.17
C SER A 128 6.61 -2.12 -13.77
N GLY A 129 5.65 -1.50 -14.45
CA GLY A 129 4.22 -1.76 -14.25
C GLY A 129 3.82 -3.21 -14.55
N ALA A 130 4.32 -3.78 -15.64
CA ALA A 130 4.07 -5.18 -16.00
C ALA A 130 4.66 -6.17 -14.97
N LEU A 131 5.88 -5.89 -14.50
CA LEU A 131 6.54 -6.68 -13.44
C LEU A 131 5.81 -6.56 -12.10
N ALA A 132 5.38 -5.36 -11.71
CA ALA A 132 4.61 -5.14 -10.49
C ALA A 132 3.27 -5.89 -10.51
N SER A 133 2.54 -5.83 -11.64
CA SER A 133 1.29 -6.59 -11.82
C SER A 133 1.52 -8.10 -11.69
N SER A 134 2.58 -8.62 -12.30
CA SER A 134 2.97 -10.04 -12.21
C SER A 134 3.29 -10.44 -10.77
N PHE A 135 4.02 -9.60 -10.05
CA PHE A 135 4.36 -9.80 -8.64
C PHE A 135 3.11 -9.85 -7.75
N VAL A 136 2.18 -8.91 -7.89
CA VAL A 136 0.94 -8.89 -7.10
C VAL A 136 0.10 -10.16 -7.33
N LEU A 137 0.00 -10.64 -8.58
CA LEU A 137 -0.70 -11.88 -8.90
C LEU A 137 -0.01 -13.11 -8.30
N CYS A 138 1.31 -13.18 -8.40
CA CYS A 138 2.11 -14.24 -7.79
C CYS A 138 1.91 -14.28 -6.27
N HIS A 139 2.02 -13.12 -5.62
CA HIS A 139 1.82 -12.96 -4.19
C HIS A 139 0.40 -13.40 -3.76
N ARG A 140 -0.65 -12.99 -4.49
CA ARG A 140 -2.03 -13.43 -4.21
C ARG A 140 -2.19 -14.94 -4.26
N LYS A 141 -1.55 -15.62 -5.22
CA LYS A 141 -1.63 -17.09 -5.32
C LYS A 141 -0.79 -17.78 -4.25
N ALA A 142 0.39 -17.25 -3.92
CA ALA A 142 1.21 -17.75 -2.83
C ALA A 142 0.46 -17.69 -1.49
N VAL A 143 -0.18 -16.56 -1.18
CA VAL A 143 -1.02 -16.43 0.03
C VAL A 143 -2.22 -17.37 0.00
N GLY A 144 -2.85 -17.55 -1.17
CA GLY A 144 -3.92 -18.54 -1.35
C GLY A 144 -3.45 -19.97 -1.05
N TYR A 145 -2.26 -20.33 -1.50
CA TYR A 145 -1.64 -21.63 -1.22
C TYR A 145 -1.31 -21.80 0.26
N MET A 146 -0.71 -20.79 0.90
CA MET A 146 -0.44 -20.81 2.34
C MET A 146 -1.73 -20.96 3.17
N ASN A 147 -2.80 -20.28 2.77
CA ASN A 147 -4.09 -20.40 3.45
C ASN A 147 -4.75 -21.76 3.22
N ALA A 148 -4.59 -22.36 2.04
CA ALA A 148 -5.05 -23.72 1.77
C ALA A 148 -4.28 -24.75 2.62
N LEU A 149 -2.96 -24.59 2.76
CA LEU A 149 -2.14 -25.44 3.63
C LEU A 149 -2.49 -25.29 5.12
N ARG A 150 -2.80 -24.06 5.59
CA ARG A 150 -3.28 -23.84 6.97
C ARG A 150 -4.62 -24.53 7.25
N GLY A 151 -5.48 -24.68 6.24
CA GLY A 151 -6.73 -25.44 6.36
C GLY A 151 -6.53 -26.96 6.40
N LEU A 152 -5.39 -27.47 5.92
CA LEU A 152 -4.98 -28.87 5.95
C LEU A 152 -4.12 -29.22 7.17
N ALA A 153 -3.88 -28.24 8.06
CA ALA A 153 -3.09 -28.39 9.27
C ALA A 153 -3.76 -29.11 10.48
N PRO A 154 -4.80 -29.98 10.35
CA PRO A 154 -5.10 -30.93 11.43
C PRO A 154 -4.20 -32.17 11.43
N LEU A 155 -3.43 -32.47 10.37
CA LEU A 155 -2.68 -33.73 10.31
C LEU A 155 -1.25 -33.52 9.78
N CYS A 156 -0.32 -33.30 10.71
CA CYS A 156 1.07 -33.72 10.49
C CYS A 156 1.07 -35.25 10.38
N GLY A 157 0.82 -35.75 9.17
CA GLY A 157 0.80 -37.15 8.79
C GLY A 157 0.95 -37.26 7.28
N GLU A 158 2.16 -37.59 6.87
CA GLU A 158 2.64 -37.93 5.54
C GLU A 158 2.85 -36.86 4.45
N GLN A 159 4.03 -37.03 3.85
CA GLN A 159 4.68 -36.29 2.79
C GLN A 159 4.01 -36.53 1.44
N LYS A 160 3.88 -35.47 0.62
CA LYS A 160 4.24 -35.40 -0.82
C LYS A 160 3.51 -34.22 -1.50
N ALA A 161 4.13 -33.05 -1.51
CA ALA A 161 3.65 -31.92 -2.33
C ALA A 161 4.80 -31.20 -3.07
N GLY A 162 5.86 -31.94 -3.41
CA GLY A 162 7.09 -31.38 -3.98
C GLY A 162 7.17 -31.32 -5.51
N GLN A 163 6.16 -31.77 -6.27
CA GLN A 163 6.33 -32.02 -7.72
C GLN A 163 5.43 -31.20 -8.66
N SER A 164 4.39 -30.53 -8.13
CA SER A 164 3.49 -29.67 -8.93
C SER A 164 3.88 -28.19 -8.91
N VAL A 165 5.04 -27.82 -8.34
CA VAL A 165 5.43 -26.40 -8.21
C VAL A 165 6.16 -25.91 -9.48
N ARG A 166 6.86 -26.79 -10.19
CA ARG A 166 7.74 -26.39 -11.30
C ARG A 166 7.04 -26.15 -12.63
N ARG A 167 5.95 -26.86 -12.94
CA ARG A 167 5.20 -26.68 -14.19
C ARG A 167 4.32 -25.44 -14.16
N ASP A 168 3.75 -25.12 -13.01
CA ASP A 168 2.90 -23.93 -12.88
C ASP A 168 3.75 -22.65 -12.97
N MET A 169 4.94 -22.60 -12.37
CA MET A 169 5.78 -21.39 -12.44
C MET A 169 6.21 -21.02 -13.89
N LEU A 170 6.43 -22.02 -14.76
CA LEU A 170 6.84 -21.80 -16.15
C LEU A 170 5.69 -21.32 -17.05
N VAL A 171 4.48 -21.86 -16.85
CA VAL A 171 3.26 -21.41 -17.56
C VAL A 171 2.87 -19.99 -17.12
N PHE A 172 3.22 -19.61 -15.89
CA PHE A 172 2.94 -18.28 -15.35
C PHE A 172 3.85 -17.18 -15.87
N LEU A 173 5.14 -17.46 -16.09
CA LEU A 173 6.02 -16.51 -16.78
C LEU A 173 5.55 -16.29 -18.23
N GLY A 174 5.09 -17.34 -18.91
CA GLY A 174 4.56 -17.27 -20.27
C GLY A 174 3.27 -16.46 -20.38
N ALA A 175 2.29 -16.69 -19.50
CA ALA A 175 1.01 -15.99 -19.53
C ALA A 175 1.12 -14.50 -19.15
N ALA A 176 2.04 -14.14 -18.25
CA ALA A 176 2.29 -12.74 -17.88
C ALA A 176 2.96 -11.94 -19.01
N ALA A 177 3.92 -12.54 -19.71
CA ALA A 177 4.55 -11.92 -20.89
C ALA A 177 3.54 -11.72 -22.03
N VAL A 178 2.69 -12.71 -22.30
CA VAL A 178 1.68 -12.65 -23.37
C VAL A 178 0.55 -11.67 -23.04
N GLY A 179 0.13 -11.56 -21.77
CA GLY A 179 -0.89 -10.60 -21.32
C GLY A 179 -0.43 -9.14 -21.36
N ALA A 180 0.86 -8.88 -21.14
CA ALA A 180 1.45 -7.54 -21.25
C ALA A 180 1.59 -7.11 -22.72
N LEU A 181 1.98 -8.02 -23.62
CA LEU A 181 2.06 -7.76 -25.07
C LEU A 181 0.68 -7.52 -25.71
N LEU A 182 -0.36 -8.25 -25.28
CA LEU A 182 -1.71 -8.11 -25.84
C LEU A 182 -2.46 -6.85 -25.37
N ARG A 183 -2.11 -6.26 -24.22
CA ARG A 183 -2.80 -5.05 -23.70
C ARG A 183 -2.25 -3.73 -24.24
N VAL A 184 -1.02 -3.71 -24.76
CA VAL A 184 -0.44 -2.52 -25.39
C VAL A 184 -0.95 -2.35 -26.84
N GLY A 185 -1.48 -3.40 -27.46
CA GLY A 185 -1.82 -3.42 -28.89
C GLY A 185 -3.26 -3.09 -29.30
N THR A 186 -4.26 -3.15 -28.41
CA THR A 186 -5.67 -3.06 -28.86
C THR A 186 -6.58 -2.36 -27.86
N GLY A 187 -6.84 -1.08 -28.11
CA GLY A 187 -8.06 -0.41 -27.68
C GLY A 187 -9.25 -0.89 -28.52
N ILE A 188 -9.64 -2.18 -28.43
CA ILE A 188 -10.85 -2.71 -29.08
C ILE A 188 -11.52 -3.72 -28.14
N LYS A 189 -12.77 -3.42 -27.76
CA LYS A 189 -13.72 -4.37 -27.17
C LYS A 189 -13.78 -5.61 -28.07
N LEU A 190 -13.41 -6.79 -27.57
CA LEU A 190 -13.90 -8.03 -28.16
C LEU A 190 -14.36 -9.03 -27.09
N LEU A 191 -15.61 -9.41 -27.31
CA LEU A 191 -16.47 -10.35 -26.62
C LEU A 191 -15.80 -11.65 -26.15
N THR A 192 -16.13 -12.01 -24.91
CA THR A 192 -16.50 -13.35 -24.45
C THR A 192 -16.43 -14.49 -25.49
N LEU A 193 -15.55 -15.46 -25.23
CA LEU A 193 -15.79 -16.86 -25.59
C LEU A 193 -15.62 -17.71 -24.32
N GLY A 194 -16.71 -18.40 -23.99
CA GLY A 194 -16.91 -19.07 -22.73
C GLY A 194 -16.10 -20.35 -22.55
N THR A 195 -15.76 -20.59 -21.30
CA THR A 195 -15.75 -21.95 -20.73
C THR A 195 -16.70 -21.93 -19.52
N GLY A 196 -17.55 -22.95 -19.47
CA GLY A 196 -18.74 -23.04 -18.62
C GLY A 196 -18.48 -23.11 -17.11
N PRO A 197 -19.55 -23.24 -16.31
CA PRO A 197 -19.61 -22.75 -14.95
C PRO A 197 -18.94 -23.72 -13.97
N CYS A 198 -17.82 -23.31 -13.38
CA CYS A 198 -17.40 -23.91 -12.11
C CYS A 198 -18.12 -23.14 -10.99
N GLN A 199 -19.08 -23.79 -10.36
CA GLN A 199 -19.85 -23.31 -9.20
C GLN A 199 -18.90 -22.91 -8.06
N ILE A 200 -18.52 -21.63 -8.00
CA ILE A 200 -17.90 -21.00 -6.83
C ILE A 200 -19.01 -20.22 -6.11
N ASN A 201 -19.94 -20.95 -5.50
CA ASN A 201 -20.94 -20.40 -4.59
C ASN A 201 -20.87 -21.24 -3.31
N SER A 202 -20.04 -20.87 -2.33
CA SER A 202 -20.60 -20.32 -1.08
C SER A 202 -19.59 -19.53 -0.23
N ARG A 203 -18.27 -19.60 -0.50
CA ARG A 203 -17.24 -18.94 0.33
C ARG A 203 -17.01 -17.45 0.03
N ALA A 204 -17.36 -16.95 -1.16
CA ALA A 204 -17.29 -15.51 -1.45
C ALA A 204 -18.33 -14.71 -0.66
N LYS A 205 -19.49 -15.32 -0.34
CA LYS A 205 -20.46 -14.73 0.60
C LYS A 205 -19.95 -14.71 2.04
N GLN A 206 -19.10 -15.66 2.44
CA GLN A 206 -18.45 -15.64 3.76
C GLN A 206 -17.34 -14.60 3.85
N GLY A 207 -16.49 -14.43 2.83
CA GLY A 207 -15.46 -13.38 2.83
C GLY A 207 -16.04 -11.96 2.83
N LYS A 208 -17.13 -11.73 2.07
CA LYS A 208 -17.88 -10.46 2.14
C LYS A 208 -18.56 -10.31 3.50
N LYS A 209 -19.19 -11.36 4.05
CA LYS A 209 -19.82 -11.33 5.38
C LYS A 209 -18.81 -11.05 6.50
N VAL A 210 -17.59 -11.60 6.43
CA VAL A 210 -16.53 -11.35 7.42
C VAL A 210 -16.00 -9.92 7.32
N ALA A 211 -15.80 -9.38 6.12
CA ALA A 211 -15.37 -7.99 5.95
C ALA A 211 -16.46 -6.97 6.37
N THR A 212 -17.73 -7.26 6.10
CA THR A 212 -18.86 -6.46 6.63
C THR A 212 -19.17 -6.74 8.10
N GLN A 213 -18.80 -7.91 8.64
CA GLN A 213 -18.89 -8.18 10.08
C GLN A 213 -17.79 -7.43 10.83
N GLU A 214 -16.56 -7.37 10.32
CA GLU A 214 -15.49 -6.56 10.92
C GLU A 214 -15.87 -5.07 10.91
N LEU A 215 -16.25 -4.52 9.74
CA LEU A 215 -16.75 -3.13 9.65
C LEU A 215 -17.99 -2.89 10.53
N GLY A 216 -18.91 -3.85 10.59
CA GLY A 216 -20.09 -3.79 11.47
C GLY A 216 -19.75 -3.94 12.96
N GLN A 217 -18.70 -4.68 13.31
CA GLN A 217 -18.22 -4.86 14.69
C GLN A 217 -17.58 -3.57 15.19
N TRP A 218 -16.80 -2.87 14.37
CA TRP A 218 -16.30 -1.52 14.67
C TRP A 218 -17.44 -0.51 14.84
N GLU A 219 -18.52 -0.62 14.06
CA GLU A 219 -19.68 0.27 14.13
C GLU A 219 -20.66 -0.05 15.29
N LEU A 220 -20.72 -1.32 15.73
CA LEU A 220 -21.46 -1.78 16.90
C LEU A 220 -20.71 -1.50 18.22
N ASP A 221 -19.39 -1.67 18.25
CA ASP A 221 -18.56 -1.32 19.41
C ASP A 221 -18.55 0.20 19.63
N SER A 222 -18.67 0.98 18.54
CA SER A 222 -18.89 2.44 18.61
C SER A 222 -20.28 2.85 19.14
N ARG A 223 -21.31 1.98 19.07
CA ARG A 223 -22.65 2.27 19.61
C ARG A 223 -22.84 1.79 21.04
N HIS A 224 -22.16 0.73 21.47
CA HIS A 224 -22.25 0.22 22.84
C HIS A 224 -21.46 1.05 23.87
N LEU A 225 -20.51 1.89 23.42
CA LEU A 225 -19.82 2.86 24.28
C LEU A 225 -20.56 4.21 24.42
N CYS A 226 -21.73 4.35 23.79
CA CYS A 226 -22.61 5.53 23.89
C CYS A 226 -23.77 5.35 24.88
N HIS A 227 -23.72 4.37 25.79
CA HIS A 227 -24.71 4.18 26.85
C HIS A 227 -24.08 4.08 28.23
#